data_AF-A0A7C4NVT6-F1
#
_entry.id   AF-A0A7C4NVT6-F1
#
_cell.length_a   1.000
_cell.length_b   1.000
_cell.length_c   1.000
_cell.angle_alpha   90.00
_cell.angle_beta   90.00
_cell.angle_gamma   90.00
#
_symmetry.space_group_name_H-M   'P 1'
#
loop_
_entity.id
_entity.type
_entity.pdbx_description
1 polymer ?
#
loop_
_entity_poly.entity_id
_entity_poly.type
_entity_poly.pdbx_seq_one_letter_code
_entity_poly.pdbx_strand_id
1 'polypeptide(L)'
;MWYLCLRNWLILLFLSFFFFSCGYQFQERPSYFKPEWQTVYIAPWKNFTSETALGEMLAYELRHKLAEGKFLMPVYDESRADLILKGEIIRVYLVPVAYETFIQTKERKIEFEGKYKLIEKRKEKLF
;
A
#
# COMPACT_ATOMS: atom_id res chain seq x y z
N MET A 1 -31.63 46.05 2.73
CA MET A 1 -31.16 45.03 1.76
C MET A 1 -29.69 44.63 1.98
N TRP A 2 -28.77 45.55 2.28
CA TRP A 2 -27.34 45.25 2.53
C TRP A 2 -27.08 44.34 3.75
N TYR A 3 -27.78 44.56 4.86
CA TYR A 3 -27.61 43.81 6.12
C TYR A 3 -28.03 42.32 6.02
N LEU A 4 -29.00 42.00 5.16
CA LEU A 4 -29.42 40.60 4.91
C LEU A 4 -28.35 39.84 4.12
N CYS A 5 -27.68 40.52 3.19
CA CYS A 5 -26.59 39.95 2.41
C CYS A 5 -25.36 39.69 3.30
N LEU A 6 -25.00 40.65 4.16
CA LEU A 6 -23.91 40.50 5.13
C LEU A 6 -24.15 39.34 6.12
N ARG A 7 -25.40 39.20 6.60
CA ARG A 7 -25.81 38.11 7.51
C ARG A 7 -25.68 36.74 6.84
N ASN A 8 -26.16 36.59 5.60
CA ASN A 8 -26.03 35.33 4.86
C ASN A 8 -24.56 34.98 4.59
N TRP A 9 -23.72 35.98 4.33
CA TRP A 9 -22.31 35.76 4.06
C TRP A 9 -21.55 35.29 5.30
N LEU A 10 -21.85 35.86 6.47
CA LEU A 10 -21.30 35.41 7.75
C LEU A 10 -21.73 33.98 8.10
N ILE A 11 -22.98 33.60 7.82
CA ILE A 11 -23.47 32.23 8.03
C ILE A 11 -22.74 31.25 7.13
N LEU A 12 -22.54 31.57 5.85
CA LEU A 12 -21.80 30.73 4.91
C LEU A 12 -20.32 30.58 5.30
N LEU A 13 -19.71 31.65 5.79
CA LEU A 13 -18.33 31.65 6.27
C LEU A 13 -18.19 30.83 7.55
N PHE A 14 -19.14 30.93 8.48
CA PHE A 14 -19.17 30.08 9.67
C PHE A 14 -19.34 28.60 9.29
N LEU A 15 -20.24 28.29 8.34
CA LEU A 15 -20.48 26.93 7.87
C LEU A 15 -19.24 26.33 7.17
N SER A 16 -18.45 27.13 6.44
CA SER A 16 -17.23 26.65 5.78
C SER A 16 -16.15 26.21 6.76
N PHE A 17 -16.02 26.89 7.91
CA PHE A 17 -15.07 26.49 8.97
C PHE A 17 -15.40 25.12 9.58
N PHE A 18 -16.67 24.71 9.63
CA PHE A 18 -17.03 23.37 10.09
C PHE A 18 -16.54 22.26 9.15
N PHE A 19 -16.44 22.53 7.84
CA PHE A 19 -15.92 21.54 6.88
C PHE A 19 -14.39 21.37 6.96
N PHE A 20 -13.65 22.37 7.45
CA PHE A 20 -12.19 22.28 7.59
C PHE A 20 -11.71 21.66 8.93
N SER A 21 -12.61 21.44 9.90
CA SER A 21 -12.23 20.97 11.24
C SER A 21 -12.08 19.45 11.38
N CYS A 22 -12.28 18.65 10.33
CA CYS A 22 -12.19 17.19 10.42
C CYS A 22 -10.75 16.66 10.59
N GLY A 23 -9.72 17.51 10.53
CA GLY A 23 -8.32 17.12 10.82
C GLY A 23 -7.69 16.17 9.79
N TYR A 24 -8.39 15.86 8.70
CA TYR A 24 -7.84 15.07 7.60
C TYR A 24 -6.75 15.86 6.89
N GLN A 25 -5.54 15.33 6.90
CA GLN A 25 -4.41 15.86 6.14
C GLN A 25 -4.12 14.93 4.97
N PHE A 26 -3.79 15.51 3.82
CA PHE A 26 -3.30 14.75 2.69
C PHE A 26 -1.91 14.19 3.05
N GLN A 27 -1.78 12.87 3.09
CA GLN A 27 -0.54 12.19 3.44
C GLN A 27 0.07 11.52 2.22
N GLU A 28 1.03 12.21 1.60
CA GLU A 28 1.80 11.68 0.46
C GLU A 28 2.82 10.62 0.91
N ARG A 29 3.40 10.80 2.09
CA ARG A 29 4.43 9.92 2.65
C ARG A 29 4.13 9.62 4.11
N PRO A 30 4.25 8.36 4.56
CA PRO A 30 4.06 8.03 5.95
C PRO A 30 5.08 8.74 6.85
N SER A 31 4.64 9.29 7.99
CA SER A 31 5.48 10.10 8.89
C SER A 31 6.66 9.34 9.51
N TYR A 32 6.56 8.02 9.61
CA TYR A 32 7.60 7.14 10.15
C TYR A 32 8.69 6.76 9.13
N PHE A 33 8.54 7.14 7.86
CA PHE A 33 9.57 6.89 6.84
C PHE A 33 10.72 7.89 6.96
N LYS A 34 11.96 7.40 7.11
CA LYS A 34 13.15 8.27 7.09
C LYS A 34 13.25 8.98 5.73
N PRO A 35 13.65 10.26 5.66
CA PRO A 35 13.82 10.99 4.40
C PRO A 35 14.84 10.34 3.44
N GLU A 36 15.80 9.61 4.01
CA GLU A 36 16.88 8.92 3.28
C GLU A 36 16.39 7.71 2.48
N TRP A 37 15.24 7.14 2.83
CA TRP A 37 14.68 5.96 2.15
C TRP A 37 13.94 6.36 0.89
N GLN A 38 14.60 6.34 -0.26
CA GLN A 38 13.97 6.75 -1.52
C GLN A 38 13.68 5.56 -2.42
N THR A 39 14.54 4.55 -2.36
CA THR A 39 14.49 3.40 -3.26
C THR A 39 14.23 2.10 -2.53
N VAL A 40 13.49 1.19 -3.17
CA VAL A 40 13.19 -0.14 -2.62
C VAL A 40 13.45 -1.24 -3.65
N TYR A 41 14.21 -2.25 -3.28
CA TYR A 41 14.29 -3.50 -4.02
C TYR A 41 13.29 -4.49 -3.44
N ILE A 42 12.39 -4.99 -4.28
CA ILE A 42 11.45 -6.05 -3.90
C ILE A 42 11.97 -7.33 -4.53
N ALA A 43 12.41 -8.29 -3.72
CA ALA A 43 12.80 -9.59 -4.22
C ALA A 43 11.55 -10.42 -4.57
N PRO A 44 11.63 -11.37 -5.52
CA PRO A 44 10.61 -12.39 -5.67
C PRO A 44 10.34 -13.10 -4.35
N TRP A 45 9.06 -13.26 -3.99
CA TRP A 45 8.72 -13.88 -2.71
C TRP A 45 8.94 -15.40 -2.80
N LYS A 46 9.55 -15.98 -1.77
CA LYS A 46 9.73 -17.43 -1.70
C LYS A 46 8.35 -18.08 -1.61
N ASN A 47 8.01 -18.93 -2.57
CA ASN A 47 6.68 -19.55 -2.62
C ASN A 47 6.71 -20.99 -2.10
N PHE A 48 5.92 -21.26 -1.06
CA PHE A 48 5.71 -22.60 -0.50
C PHE A 48 4.38 -23.25 -0.97
N THR A 49 3.66 -22.60 -1.88
CA THR A 49 2.41 -23.11 -2.46
C THR A 49 2.66 -23.83 -3.79
N SER A 50 1.62 -24.47 -4.32
CA SER A 50 1.67 -25.14 -5.63
C SER A 50 1.68 -24.17 -6.83
N GLU A 51 1.47 -22.87 -6.60
CA GLU A 51 1.33 -21.86 -7.66
C GLU A 51 2.69 -21.29 -8.11
N THR A 52 3.37 -21.93 -9.06
CA THR A 52 4.78 -21.66 -9.41
C THR A 52 5.15 -20.19 -9.63
N ALA A 53 4.29 -19.39 -10.27
CA ALA A 53 4.58 -17.98 -10.62
C ALA A 53 4.18 -16.96 -9.54
N LEU A 54 3.50 -17.39 -8.47
CA LEU A 54 2.85 -16.47 -7.53
C LEU A 54 3.82 -15.50 -6.84
N GLY A 55 5.03 -15.97 -6.49
CA GLY A 55 6.05 -15.15 -5.85
C GLY A 55 6.58 -14.02 -6.73
N GLU A 56 6.76 -14.30 -8.03
CA GLU A 56 7.19 -13.31 -9.03
C GLU A 56 6.07 -12.32 -9.35
N MET A 57 4.85 -12.83 -9.54
CA MET A 57 3.66 -12.01 -9.79
C MET A 57 3.42 -11.03 -8.64
N LEU A 58 3.49 -11.51 -7.39
CA LEU A 58 3.30 -10.66 -6.22
C LEU A 58 4.39 -9.58 -6.14
N ALA A 59 5.66 -9.93 -6.38
CA ALA A 59 6.73 -8.95 -6.39
C ALA A 59 6.57 -7.91 -7.52
N TYR A 60 6.13 -8.33 -8.70
CA TYR A 60 5.83 -7.42 -9.82
C TYR A 60 4.71 -6.43 -9.47
N GLU A 61 3.58 -6.93 -8.99
CA GLU A 61 2.43 -6.08 -8.61
C GLU A 61 2.77 -5.13 -7.48
N LEU A 62 3.55 -5.58 -6.48
CA LEU A 62 4.04 -4.70 -5.42
C LEU A 62 4.93 -3.57 -5.95
N ARG A 63 5.84 -3.85 -6.90
CA ARG A 63 6.65 -2.81 -7.55
C ARG A 63 5.75 -1.82 -8.27
N HIS A 64 4.77 -2.30 -9.03
CA HIS A 64 3.83 -1.44 -9.76
C HIS A 64 3.04 -0.52 -8.81
N LYS A 65 2.49 -1.07 -7.73
CA LYS A 65 1.74 -0.29 -6.73
C LYS A 65 2.58 0.72 -5.98
N LEU A 66 3.83 0.42 -5.66
CA LEU A 66 4.73 1.40 -5.04
C LEU A 66 5.09 2.53 -6.02
N ALA A 67 5.31 2.21 -7.29
CA ALA A 67 5.55 3.22 -8.32
C ALA A 67 4.35 4.18 -8.49
N GLU A 68 3.12 3.66 -8.48
CA GLU A 68 1.89 4.48 -8.49
C GLU A 68 1.82 5.44 -7.30
N GLY A 69 2.22 4.97 -6.11
CA GLY A 69 2.18 5.74 -4.87
C GLY A 69 3.21 6.85 -4.74
N LYS A 70 4.25 6.89 -5.60
CA LYS A 70 5.30 7.93 -5.69
C LYS A 70 6.14 8.19 -4.41
N PHE A 71 5.90 7.49 -3.30
CA PHE A 71 6.66 7.69 -2.06
C PHE A 71 7.92 6.83 -1.95
N LEU A 72 8.00 5.75 -2.71
CA LEU A 72 9.18 4.88 -2.85
C LEU A 72 9.35 4.47 -4.32
N MET A 73 10.58 4.55 -4.82
CA MET A 73 10.91 4.15 -6.18
C MET A 73 11.40 2.70 -6.21
N PRO A 74 10.68 1.77 -6.86
CA PRO A 74 11.14 0.40 -7.01
C PRO A 74 12.36 0.33 -7.94
N VAL A 75 13.39 -0.40 -7.51
CA VAL A 75 14.58 -0.68 -8.32
C VAL A 75 14.71 -2.18 -8.58
N TYR A 76 15.29 -2.53 -9.74
CA TYR A 76 15.51 -3.93 -10.15
C TYR A 76 16.85 -4.51 -9.66
N ASP A 77 17.73 -3.66 -9.15
CA ASP A 77 19.04 -4.07 -8.65
C ASP A 77 19.12 -3.79 -7.15
N GLU A 78 19.36 -4.83 -6.36
CA GLU A 78 19.52 -4.78 -4.90
C GLU A 78 20.69 -3.87 -4.48
N SER A 79 21.68 -3.68 -5.35
CA SER A 79 22.83 -2.80 -5.09
C SER A 79 22.41 -1.34 -4.89
N ARG A 80 21.40 -0.90 -5.64
CA ARG A 80 20.92 0.50 -5.72
C ARG A 80 19.81 0.83 -4.73
N ALA A 81 19.33 -0.14 -3.96
CA ALA A 81 18.22 0.04 -3.04
C ALA A 81 18.65 0.53 -1.65
N ASP A 82 17.89 1.47 -1.08
CA ASP A 82 18.00 1.86 0.33
C ASP A 82 17.24 0.87 1.23
N LEU A 83 16.14 0.31 0.72
CA LEU A 83 15.31 -0.68 1.41
C LEU A 83 15.20 -1.97 0.61
N ILE A 84 15.19 -3.11 1.30
CA ILE A 84 15.00 -4.42 0.68
C ILE A 84 13.77 -5.07 1.30
N LEU A 85 12.74 -5.31 0.48
CA LEU A 85 11.54 -6.04 0.87
C LEU A 85 11.69 -7.52 0.46
N LYS A 86 11.74 -8.40 1.45
CA LYS A 86 11.73 -9.86 1.26
C LYS A 86 10.44 -10.42 1.83
N GLY A 87 9.91 -11.45 1.20
CA GLY A 87 8.73 -12.13 1.70
C GLY A 87 8.67 -13.59 1.33
N GLU A 88 7.77 -14.28 1.99
CA GLU A 88 7.51 -15.70 1.86
C GLU A 88 5.99 -15.90 1.80
N ILE A 89 5.52 -16.64 0.80
CA ILE A 89 4.13 -17.06 0.68
C ILE A 89 4.02 -18.43 1.31
N ILE A 90 3.34 -18.51 2.45
CA ILE A 90 3.22 -19.73 3.24
C ILE A 90 2.06 -20.57 2.69
N ARG A 91 0.90 -19.95 2.49
CA ARG A 91 -0.33 -20.63 2.05
C ARG A 91 -1.19 -19.72 1.19
N VAL A 92 -1.82 -20.33 0.20
CA VAL A 92 -2.96 -19.76 -0.54
C VAL A 92 -4.02 -20.84 -0.61
N TYR A 93 -5.22 -20.55 -0.10
CA TYR A 93 -6.32 -21.50 -0.09
C TYR A 93 -7.62 -20.84 -0.57
N LEU A 94 -8.43 -21.61 -1.28
CA LEU A 94 -9.73 -21.19 -1.78
C LEU A 94 -10.83 -21.84 -0.94
N VAL A 95 -11.49 -21.04 -0.12
CA VAL A 95 -12.63 -21.49 0.68
C VAL A 95 -13.93 -21.18 -0.08
N PRO A 96 -14.75 -22.17 -0.45
CA PRO A 96 -16.08 -21.91 -1.00
C PRO A 96 -16.97 -21.30 0.10
N VAL A 97 -17.59 -20.15 -0.18
CA VAL A 97 -18.41 -19.42 0.80
C VAL A 97 -19.89 -19.36 0.42
N ALA A 98 -20.20 -19.47 -0.87
CA ALA A 98 -21.57 -19.53 -1.35
C ALA A 98 -21.70 -20.52 -2.50
N TYR A 99 -22.88 -21.15 -2.58
CA TYR A 99 -23.21 -22.16 -3.59
C TYR A 99 -24.47 -21.75 -4.32
N GLU A 100 -24.48 -21.94 -5.64
CA GLU A 100 -25.66 -21.73 -6.49
C GLU A 100 -26.51 -23.00 -6.56
N THR A 101 -25.85 -24.16 -6.57
CA THR A 101 -26.46 -25.49 -6.40
C THR A 101 -25.58 -26.33 -5.48
N PHE A 102 -26.03 -27.50 -5.03
CA PHE A 102 -25.26 -28.39 -4.13
C PHE A 102 -23.82 -28.69 -4.61
N ILE A 103 -23.57 -28.63 -5.92
CA ILE A 103 -22.25 -28.95 -6.52
C ILE A 103 -21.55 -27.69 -7.05
N GLN A 104 -22.28 -26.62 -7.33
CA GLN A 104 -21.74 -25.42 -7.97
C GLN A 104 -21.45 -24.32 -6.96
N THR A 105 -20.16 -24.09 -6.68
CA THR A 105 -19.70 -22.94 -5.88
C THR A 105 -19.86 -21.65 -6.68
N LYS A 106 -20.62 -20.70 -6.12
CA LYS A 106 -20.84 -19.36 -6.66
C LYS A 106 -19.73 -18.39 -6.28
N GLU A 107 -19.32 -18.42 -5.01
CA GLU A 107 -18.34 -17.48 -4.46
C GLU A 107 -17.25 -18.21 -3.69
N ARG A 108 -16.03 -17.70 -3.80
CA ARG A 108 -14.85 -18.22 -3.12
C ARG A 108 -14.15 -17.10 -2.38
N LYS A 109 -13.79 -17.37 -1.13
CA LYS A 109 -12.87 -16.56 -0.35
C LYS A 109 -11.45 -17.05 -0.62
N ILE A 110 -10.55 -16.11 -0.91
CA ILE A 110 -9.12 -16.39 -1.01
C ILE A 110 -8.49 -16.10 0.34
N GLU A 111 -7.88 -17.10 0.95
CA GLU A 111 -7.08 -16.95 2.16
C GLU A 111 -5.60 -16.96 1.77
N PHE A 112 -4.94 -15.83 1.96
CA PHE A 112 -3.51 -15.66 1.71
C PHE A 112 -2.78 -15.51 3.04
N GLU A 113 -1.78 -16.35 3.27
CA GLU A 113 -0.88 -16.27 4.41
C GLU A 113 0.55 -16.09 3.92
N GLY A 114 1.20 -15.02 4.38
CA GLY A 114 2.58 -14.72 4.04
C GLY A 114 3.30 -14.01 5.18
N LYS A 115 4.64 -14.10 5.15
CA LYS A 115 5.54 -13.36 6.02
C LYS A 115 6.34 -12.39 5.18
N TYR A 116 6.62 -11.22 5.73
CA TYR A 116 7.47 -10.24 5.07
C TYR A 116 8.44 -9.63 6.06
N LYS A 117 9.56 -9.14 5.53
CA LYS A 117 10.59 -8.41 6.26
C LYS A 117 11.07 -7.25 5.40
N LEU A 118 11.13 -6.08 6.01
CA LEU A 118 11.74 -4.90 5.42
C LEU A 118 13.12 -4.71 6.05
N ILE A 119 14.15 -4.66 5.22
CA ILE A 119 15.55 -4.56 5.64
C ILE A 119 16.09 -3.21 5.16
N GLU A 120 16.61 -2.41 6.08
CA GLU A 120 17.33 -1.18 5.75
C GLU A 120 18.77 -1.50 5.35
N LYS A 121 19.18 -1.06 4.17
CA LYS A 121 20.56 -1.18 3.72
C LYS A 121 21.36 -0.02 4.31
N ARG A 122 22.13 -0.28 5.36
CA ARG A 122 23.10 0.71 5.87
C ARG A 122 24.13 0.98 4.78
N LYS A 123 24.12 2.18 4.21
CA LYS A 123 25.26 2.68 3.42
C LYS A 123 26.44 2.78 4.37
N GLU A 124 27.47 1.97 4.16
CA GLU A 124 28.79 2.33 4.68
C GLU A 124 29.15 3.66 4.03
N LYS A 125 29.03 4.73 4.81
CA LYS A 125 29.52 6.05 4.45
C LYS A 125 31.05 5.91 4.40
N LEU A 126 31.60 5.61 3.23
CA LEU A 126 33.02 5.84 2.99
C LEU A 126 33.22 7.35 3.07
N PHE A 127 33.90 7.76 4.14
CA PHE A 127 34.28 9.14 4.44
C PHE A 127 35.19 9.72 3.35
#